data_AF-A0A8J7ZEE7-F1
#
_entry.id   AF-A0A8J7ZEE7-F1
#
_cell.length_a   1.000
_cell.length_b   1.000
_cell.length_c   1.000
_cell.angle_alpha   90.00
_cell.angle_beta   90.00
_cell.angle_gamma   90.00
#
_symmetry.space_group_name_H-M   'P 1'
#
loop_
_entity.id
_entity.type
_entity.pdbx_description
1 polymer ?
#
loop_
_entity_poly.entity_id
_entity_poly.type
_entity_poly.pdbx_seq_one_letter_code
_entity_poly.pdbx_strand_id
1 'polypeptide(L)'
;SMKFTKKILVTLHRPSNVDNAANLQIILDSFEMLSDFHFIFPIHPRTLKNLDKFGLLDRIKSIRNLKVIDPLGYIEFLSILFYVDLVVTDSGGVQEECFCLEKRCLTLRNNTERPETLFAGLNKLVTLNRTDITGTLKQLLESKDDTKPKERLLGDGKSALAILKIIKDYQYEKLVFPTPRMQNWEDYQFHLEEVNSDILLKEFEKKNNQKIQIIFDSKGIPQFIEPDFILRKGFRVVTFGNLN
;
A
#
# COMPACT_ATOMS: atom_id res chain seq x y z
N SER A 1 10.18 30.60 12.73
CA SER A 1 9.31 29.77 11.87
C SER A 1 10.06 28.50 11.51
N MET A 2 9.66 27.32 11.98
CA MET A 2 10.21 26.06 11.47
C MET A 2 9.90 25.99 9.97
N LYS A 3 10.93 25.91 9.12
CA LYS A 3 10.77 25.70 7.68
C LYS A 3 10.83 24.20 7.46
N PHE A 4 9.66 23.56 7.33
CA PHE A 4 9.60 22.16 6.92
C PHE A 4 10.06 22.04 5.46
N THR A 5 10.86 21.02 5.17
CA THR A 5 11.48 20.84 3.84
C THR A 5 10.58 20.12 2.86
N LYS A 6 9.72 19.21 3.36
CA LYS A 6 8.85 18.31 2.58
C LYS A 6 7.50 18.13 3.27
N LYS A 7 6.44 17.97 2.47
CA LYS A 7 5.07 17.72 2.93
C LYS A 7 4.67 16.27 2.65
N ILE A 8 4.11 15.61 3.65
CA ILE A 8 3.74 14.20 3.60
C ILE A 8 2.27 14.06 3.98
N LEU A 9 1.47 13.44 3.12
CA LEU A 9 0.08 13.08 3.44
C LEU A 9 0.05 11.74 4.17
N VAL A 10 -0.70 11.64 5.26
CA VAL A 10 -0.83 10.40 6.04
C VAL A 10 -2.29 9.92 5.99
N THR A 11 -2.50 8.62 5.74
CA THR A 11 -3.81 7.98 5.99
C THR A 11 -3.60 6.65 6.71
N LEU A 12 -4.30 6.45 7.82
CA LEU A 12 -4.20 5.24 8.63
C LEU A 12 -5.58 4.85 9.13
N HIS A 13 -5.98 3.61 8.94
CA HIS A 13 -7.29 3.08 9.35
C HIS A 13 -7.36 1.55 9.39
N ARG A 14 -6.32 0.82 8.96
CA ARG A 14 -6.34 -0.65 8.96
C ARG A 14 -6.25 -1.18 10.40
N PRO A 15 -7.08 -2.17 10.77
CA PRO A 15 -7.04 -2.79 12.11
C PRO A 15 -5.64 -3.22 12.54
N SER A 16 -4.86 -3.80 11.62
CA SER A 16 -3.47 -4.25 11.86
C SER A 16 -2.56 -3.13 12.41
N ASN A 17 -2.86 -1.87 12.08
CA ASN A 17 -2.05 -0.73 12.48
C ASN A 17 -2.69 0.02 13.66
N VAL A 18 -4.01 0.26 13.61
CA VAL A 18 -4.65 1.23 14.50
C VAL A 18 -5.35 0.60 15.69
N ASP A 19 -5.61 -0.71 15.72
CA ASP A 19 -6.26 -1.38 16.86
C ASP A 19 -5.27 -1.85 17.94
N ASN A 20 -3.97 -1.68 17.69
CA ASN A 20 -2.91 -2.05 18.62
C ASN A 20 -2.17 -0.79 19.11
N ALA A 21 -2.12 -0.61 20.44
CA ALA A 21 -1.50 0.57 21.04
C ALA A 21 0.01 0.66 20.78
N ALA A 22 0.73 -0.47 20.71
CA ALA A 22 2.17 -0.48 20.43
C ALA A 22 2.44 -0.05 18.97
N ASN A 23 1.62 -0.51 18.02
CA ASN A 23 1.75 -0.13 16.62
C ASN A 23 1.53 1.38 16.41
N LEU A 24 0.47 1.94 17.02
CA LEU A 24 0.25 3.39 16.99
C LEU A 24 1.40 4.16 17.63
N GLN A 25 1.94 3.71 18.75
CA GLN A 25 3.11 4.34 19.37
C GLN A 25 4.32 4.33 18.44
N ILE A 26 4.65 3.20 17.80
CA ILE A 26 5.75 3.11 16.82
C ILE A 26 5.57 4.13 15.68
N ILE A 27 4.35 4.31 15.19
CA ILE A 27 4.05 5.26 14.11
C ILE A 27 4.23 6.71 14.61
N LEU A 28 3.70 7.04 15.79
CA LEU A 28 3.84 8.38 16.38
C LEU A 28 5.30 8.71 16.69
N ASP A 29 6.05 7.78 17.28
CA ASP A 29 7.51 7.89 17.49
C ASP A 29 8.23 8.21 16.17
N SER A 30 7.82 7.56 15.07
CA SER A 30 8.43 7.76 13.76
C SER A 30 8.19 9.17 13.22
N PHE A 31 6.98 9.72 13.40
CA PHE A 31 6.66 11.09 12.99
C PHE A 31 7.41 12.12 13.84
N GLU A 32 7.53 11.90 15.15
CA GLU A 32 8.29 12.76 16.08
C GLU A 32 9.78 12.83 15.68
N MET A 33 10.38 11.72 15.28
CA MET A 33 11.79 11.66 14.85
C MET A 33 12.06 12.34 13.51
N LEU A 34 11.03 12.60 12.71
CA LEU A 34 11.12 13.19 11.38
C LEU A 34 10.76 14.68 11.41
N SER A 35 11.30 15.42 12.38
CA SER A 35 10.94 16.81 12.67
C SER A 35 11.14 17.79 11.51
N ASP A 36 11.96 17.44 10.52
CA ASP A 36 12.22 18.25 9.33
C ASP A 36 11.11 18.16 8.26
N PHE A 37 10.21 17.18 8.39
CA PHE A 37 9.10 16.92 7.47
C PHE A 37 7.75 17.29 8.08
N HIS A 38 6.87 17.86 7.27
CA HIS A 38 5.51 18.21 7.68
C HIS A 38 4.52 17.14 7.30
N PHE A 39 3.90 16.49 8.29
CA PHE A 39 2.86 15.50 8.10
C PHE A 39 1.48 16.15 8.14
N ILE A 40 0.64 15.88 7.16
CA ILE A 40 -0.77 16.28 7.11
C ILE A 40 -1.58 15.00 7.27
N PHE A 41 -2.37 14.89 8.33
CA PHE A 41 -3.10 13.68 8.67
C PHE A 41 -4.60 13.95 8.80
N PRO A 42 -5.38 13.79 7.71
CA PRO A 42 -6.83 13.66 7.76
C PRO A 42 -7.18 12.39 8.53
N ILE A 43 -7.55 12.55 9.80
CA ILE A 43 -7.60 11.40 10.72
C ILE A 43 -8.88 10.60 10.52
N HIS A 44 -8.74 9.32 10.19
CA HIS A 44 -9.89 8.43 10.07
C HIS A 44 -10.60 8.25 11.44
N PRO A 45 -11.94 8.21 11.50
CA PRO A 45 -12.68 8.09 12.77
C PRO A 45 -12.26 6.89 13.63
N ARG A 46 -11.95 5.74 13.00
CA ARG A 46 -11.41 4.56 13.70
C ARG A 46 -10.11 4.88 14.45
N THR A 47 -9.20 5.58 13.78
CA THR A 47 -7.88 5.89 14.32
C THR A 47 -7.98 6.90 15.45
N LEU A 48 -8.83 7.92 15.28
CA LEU A 48 -9.15 8.87 16.34
C LEU A 48 -9.73 8.17 17.58
N LYS A 49 -10.71 7.27 17.39
CA LYS A 49 -11.31 6.49 18.47
C LYS A 49 -10.28 5.64 19.21
N ASN A 50 -9.36 5.00 18.50
CA ASN A 50 -8.34 4.15 19.13
C ASN A 50 -7.24 4.97 19.82
N LEU A 51 -6.84 6.12 19.27
CA LEU A 51 -5.92 7.04 19.95
C LEU A 51 -6.50 7.52 21.29
N ASP A 52 -7.80 7.83 21.33
CA ASP A 52 -8.51 8.17 22.57
C ASP A 52 -8.51 7.00 23.55
N LYS A 53 -8.94 5.82 23.08
CA LYS A 53 -8.94 4.57 23.86
C LYS A 53 -7.57 4.25 24.49
N PHE A 54 -6.49 4.57 23.80
CA PHE A 54 -5.12 4.28 24.26
C PHE A 54 -4.46 5.45 25.01
N GLY A 55 -5.16 6.55 25.25
CA GLY A 55 -4.61 7.72 25.96
C GLY A 55 -3.52 8.46 25.16
N LEU A 56 -3.57 8.40 23.83
CA LEU A 56 -2.55 8.96 22.92
C LEU A 56 -2.97 10.30 22.29
N LEU A 57 -4.15 10.84 22.61
CA LEU A 57 -4.65 12.10 22.02
C LEU A 57 -3.78 13.31 22.35
N ASP A 58 -3.32 13.44 23.58
CA ASP A 58 -2.46 14.56 23.97
C ASP A 58 -1.08 14.43 23.32
N ARG A 59 -0.59 13.19 23.22
CA ARG A 59 0.67 12.89 22.54
C ARG A 59 0.62 13.31 21.07
N ILE A 60 -0.35 12.82 20.30
CA ILE A 60 -0.43 13.13 18.86
C ILE A 60 -0.56 14.64 18.61
N LYS A 61 -1.28 15.37 19.46
CA LYS A 61 -1.42 16.85 19.38
C LYS A 61 -0.11 17.58 19.72
N SER A 62 0.77 16.98 20.52
CA SER A 62 2.06 17.56 20.92
C SER A 62 3.15 17.44 19.84
N ILE A 63 2.95 16.60 18.83
CA ILE A 63 3.89 16.38 17.72
C ILE A 63 3.92 17.62 16.82
N ARG A 64 5.00 18.41 16.94
CA ARG A 64 5.10 19.75 16.32
C ARG A 64 5.02 19.75 14.80
N ASN A 65 5.45 18.67 14.17
CA ASN A 65 5.54 18.53 12.72
C ASN A 65 4.34 17.76 12.12
N LEU A 66 3.35 17.41 12.94
CA LEU A 66 2.15 16.69 12.52
C LEU A 66 0.92 17.59 12.64
N LYS A 67 0.28 17.85 11.51
CA LYS A 67 -1.00 18.56 11.43
C LYS A 67 -2.14 17.55 11.28
N VAL A 68 -2.78 17.24 12.40
CA VAL A 68 -4.03 16.46 12.42
C VAL A 68 -5.19 17.37 11.98
N ILE A 69 -6.00 16.90 11.04
CA ILE A 69 -7.20 17.58 10.53
C ILE A 69 -8.36 16.59 10.44
N ASP A 70 -9.57 17.12 10.35
CA ASP A 70 -10.78 16.31 10.15
C ASP A 70 -10.73 15.55 8.81
N PRO A 71 -11.49 14.44 8.67
CA PRO A 71 -11.67 13.76 7.39
C PRO A 71 -12.07 14.74 6.28
N LEU A 72 -11.47 14.58 5.10
CA LEU A 72 -11.69 15.46 3.95
C LEU A 72 -12.70 14.85 2.97
N GLY A 73 -13.37 15.70 2.21
CA GLY A 73 -14.07 15.28 1.01
C GLY A 73 -13.09 14.74 -0.03
N TYR A 74 -13.58 13.88 -0.94
CA TYR A 74 -12.72 13.19 -1.91
C TYR A 74 -11.87 14.15 -2.76
N ILE A 75 -12.47 15.22 -3.27
CA ILE A 75 -11.78 16.20 -4.14
C ILE A 75 -10.72 16.99 -3.35
N GLU A 76 -11.01 17.35 -2.09
CA GLU A 76 -10.06 18.04 -1.22
C GLU A 76 -8.88 17.13 -0.89
N PHE A 77 -9.15 15.86 -0.60
CA PHE A 77 -8.13 14.84 -0.36
C PHE A 77 -7.21 14.67 -1.57
N LEU A 78 -7.76 14.48 -2.77
CA LEU A 78 -6.99 14.38 -4.01
C LEU A 78 -6.16 15.64 -4.29
N SER A 79 -6.71 16.82 -3.97
CA SER A 79 -5.98 18.08 -4.12
C SER A 79 -4.74 18.10 -3.24
N ILE A 80 -4.84 17.68 -1.98
CA ILE A 80 -3.67 17.56 -1.09
C ILE A 80 -2.70 16.50 -1.61
N LEU A 81 -3.20 15.32 -1.98
CA LEU A 81 -2.40 14.21 -2.53
C LEU A 81 -1.55 14.68 -3.72
N PHE A 82 -2.13 15.50 -4.60
CA PHE A 82 -1.45 16.05 -5.76
C PHE A 82 -0.28 16.99 -5.41
N TYR A 83 -0.37 17.72 -4.31
CA TYR A 83 0.64 18.74 -3.93
C TYR A 83 1.65 18.31 -2.87
N VAL A 84 1.48 17.15 -2.24
CA VAL A 84 2.49 16.61 -1.31
C VAL A 84 3.68 15.99 -2.07
N ASP A 85 4.80 15.86 -1.35
CA ASP A 85 6.02 15.23 -1.84
C ASP A 85 5.95 13.70 -1.79
N LEU A 86 5.21 13.15 -0.81
CA LEU A 86 5.07 11.71 -0.57
C LEU A 86 3.79 11.42 0.22
N VAL A 87 3.27 10.21 0.10
CA VAL A 87 2.13 9.71 0.89
C VAL A 87 2.57 8.54 1.78
N VAL A 88 2.15 8.53 3.05
CA VAL A 88 2.25 7.40 3.97
C VAL A 88 0.85 6.84 4.17
N THR A 89 0.63 5.55 3.88
CA THR A 89 -0.72 4.98 3.86
C THR A 89 -0.79 3.54 4.34
N ASP A 90 -1.96 3.09 4.77
CA ASP A 90 -2.34 1.68 4.87
C ASP A 90 -3.58 1.34 4.00
N SER A 91 -4.04 2.30 3.20
CA SER A 91 -5.18 2.16 2.29
C SER A 91 -4.80 1.53 0.97
N GLY A 92 -5.60 0.57 0.50
CA GLY A 92 -5.47 0.00 -0.84
C GLY A 92 -5.81 1.02 -1.92
N GLY A 93 -6.93 1.73 -1.77
CA GLY A 93 -7.36 2.75 -2.73
C GLY A 93 -6.37 3.92 -2.84
N VAL A 94 -5.81 4.38 -1.73
CA VAL A 94 -4.80 5.46 -1.77
C VAL A 94 -3.51 5.01 -2.46
N GLN A 95 -3.14 3.71 -2.40
CA GLN A 95 -2.01 3.21 -3.19
C GLN A 95 -2.27 3.33 -4.70
N GLU A 96 -3.49 3.03 -5.15
CA GLU A 96 -3.91 3.21 -6.56
C GLU A 96 -3.96 4.69 -6.94
N GLU A 97 -4.49 5.56 -6.08
CA GLU A 97 -4.54 7.01 -6.31
C GLU A 97 -3.14 7.62 -6.41
N CYS A 98 -2.23 7.22 -5.53
CA CYS A 98 -0.81 7.58 -5.60
C CYS A 98 -0.20 7.13 -6.93
N PHE A 99 -0.49 5.91 -7.36
CA PHE A 99 -0.01 5.39 -8.64
C PHE A 99 -0.52 6.22 -9.82
N CYS A 100 -1.82 6.50 -9.86
CA CYS A 100 -2.43 7.31 -10.92
C CYS A 100 -1.92 8.75 -10.97
N LEU A 101 -1.56 9.33 -9.82
CA LEU A 101 -1.04 10.69 -9.70
C LEU A 101 0.50 10.75 -9.69
N GLU A 102 1.17 9.63 -9.98
CA GLU A 102 2.64 9.51 -10.00
C GLU A 102 3.29 10.00 -8.70
N LYS A 103 2.64 9.71 -7.57
CA LYS A 103 3.12 10.06 -6.23
C LYS A 103 3.78 8.89 -5.54
N ARG A 104 4.95 9.17 -4.95
CA ARG A 104 5.63 8.23 -4.07
C ARG A 104 4.76 7.88 -2.88
N CYS A 105 4.71 6.60 -2.58
CA CYS A 105 3.88 6.02 -1.54
C CYS A 105 4.73 5.12 -0.64
N LEU A 106 4.61 5.30 0.67
CA LEU A 106 5.11 4.37 1.66
C LEU A 106 3.92 3.68 2.32
N THR A 107 3.77 2.40 2.07
CA THR A 107 2.67 1.61 2.61
C THR A 107 3.11 0.93 3.91
N LEU A 108 2.46 1.29 5.03
CA LEU A 108 2.70 0.71 6.36
C LEU A 108 2.00 -0.66 6.49
N ARG A 109 2.37 -1.61 5.64
CA ARG A 109 1.84 -2.97 5.61
C ARG A 109 2.94 -3.95 5.24
N ASN A 110 2.81 -5.19 5.72
CA ASN A 110 3.71 -6.28 5.35
C ASN A 110 3.46 -6.82 3.93
N ASN A 111 2.27 -6.56 3.39
CA ASN A 111 1.82 -6.98 2.06
C ASN A 111 0.89 -5.91 1.46
N THR A 112 0.64 -6.02 0.16
CA THR A 112 -0.37 -5.23 -0.53
C THR A 112 -0.99 -6.05 -1.64
N GLU A 113 -2.29 -5.84 -1.86
CA GLU A 113 -3.08 -6.30 -3.00
C GLU A 113 -2.90 -5.47 -4.28
N ARG A 114 -2.00 -4.48 -4.24
CA ARG A 114 -1.66 -3.55 -5.35
C ARG A 114 -0.20 -3.70 -5.77
N PRO A 115 0.29 -4.90 -6.09
CA PRO A 115 1.70 -5.13 -6.30
C PRO A 115 2.27 -4.37 -7.49
N GLU A 116 1.45 -4.07 -8.52
CA GLU A 116 1.78 -3.19 -9.65
C GLU A 116 2.37 -1.84 -9.20
N THR A 117 1.94 -1.32 -8.04
CA THR A 117 2.46 -0.07 -7.48
C THR A 117 3.90 -0.21 -6.96
N LEU A 118 4.27 -1.40 -6.48
CA LEU A 118 5.63 -1.74 -6.05
C LEU A 118 6.54 -1.92 -7.26
N PHE A 119 6.06 -2.64 -8.27
CA PHE A 119 6.83 -2.93 -9.49
C PHE A 119 7.13 -1.68 -10.31
N ALA A 120 6.22 -0.71 -10.35
CA ALA A 120 6.49 0.60 -10.95
C ALA A 120 7.45 1.49 -10.14
N GLY A 121 7.88 1.06 -8.95
CA GLY A 121 8.78 1.82 -8.09
C GLY A 121 8.16 3.07 -7.44
N LEU A 122 6.84 3.23 -7.52
CA LEU A 122 6.11 4.33 -6.89
C LEU A 122 5.71 4.03 -5.45
N ASN A 123 5.61 2.76 -5.08
CA ASN A 123 5.22 2.35 -3.75
C ASN A 123 6.30 1.47 -3.11
N LYS A 124 6.44 1.57 -1.79
CA LYS A 124 7.31 0.69 -1.00
C LYS A 124 6.54 0.21 0.22
N LEU A 125 6.61 -1.09 0.49
CA LEU A 125 6.12 -1.67 1.74
C LEU A 125 7.16 -1.44 2.84
N VAL A 126 6.68 -1.22 4.06
CA VAL A 126 7.54 -1.16 5.24
C VAL A 126 6.89 -1.87 6.42
N THR A 127 7.71 -2.62 7.13
CA THR A 127 7.39 -3.21 8.42
C THR A 127 7.13 -2.12 9.45
N LEU A 128 6.23 -2.38 10.40
CA LEU A 128 5.96 -1.45 11.51
C LEU A 128 7.09 -1.49 12.54
N ASN A 129 8.21 -0.88 12.17
CA ASN A 129 9.33 -0.59 13.05
C ASN A 129 9.79 0.85 12.82
N ARG A 130 10.09 1.56 13.90
CA ARG A 130 10.52 2.96 13.85
C ARG A 130 11.75 3.19 12.96
N THR A 131 12.77 2.34 13.02
CA THR A 131 13.98 2.50 12.19
C THR A 131 13.67 2.28 10.72
N ASP A 132 12.81 1.31 10.41
CA ASP A 132 12.44 0.98 9.03
C ASP A 132 11.58 2.10 8.41
N ILE A 133 10.59 2.61 9.15
CA ILE A 133 9.73 3.73 8.72
C ILE A 133 10.58 4.98 8.48
N THR A 134 11.38 5.38 9.46
CA THR A 134 12.17 6.62 9.38
C THR A 134 13.26 6.54 8.31
N GLY A 135 13.99 5.43 8.23
CA GLY A 135 15.03 5.21 7.22
C GLY A 135 14.45 5.16 5.81
N THR A 136 13.33 4.44 5.62
CA THR A 136 12.69 4.35 4.31
C THR A 136 12.08 5.67 3.86
N LEU A 137 11.46 6.44 4.76
CA LEU A 137 10.94 7.77 4.42
C LEU A 137 12.03 8.72 3.96
N LYS A 138 13.15 8.79 4.68
CA LYS A 138 14.30 9.62 4.30
C LYS A 138 14.83 9.19 2.93
N GLN A 139 15.03 7.89 2.73
CA GLN A 139 15.48 7.35 1.44
C GLN A 139 14.55 7.77 0.29
N LEU A 140 13.23 7.64 0.46
CA LEU A 140 12.26 7.98 -0.59
C LEU A 140 12.17 9.49 -0.86
N LEU A 141 12.38 10.33 0.15
CA LEU A 141 12.33 11.80 0.01
C LEU A 141 13.64 12.40 -0.53
N GLU A 142 14.77 11.78 -0.23
CA GLU A 142 16.10 12.22 -0.67
C GLU A 142 16.51 11.61 -2.02
N SER A 143 15.85 10.52 -2.43
CA SER A 143 16.09 9.89 -3.73
C SER A 143 15.84 10.87 -4.87
N LYS A 144 16.88 11.13 -5.66
CA LYS A 144 16.85 11.89 -6.92
C LYS A 144 16.29 11.10 -8.10
N ASP A 145 15.93 9.84 -7.88
CA ASP A 145 15.42 8.99 -8.95
C ASP A 145 14.12 9.61 -9.49
N ASP A 146 14.03 9.91 -10.78
CA ASP A 146 12.81 10.48 -11.36
C ASP A 146 11.89 9.32 -11.76
N THR A 147 11.57 8.45 -10.77
CA THR A 147 10.75 7.24 -10.97
C THR A 147 9.35 7.64 -11.41
N LYS A 148 9.20 7.84 -12.71
CA LYS A 148 7.91 7.91 -13.38
C LYS A 148 7.51 6.49 -13.76
N PRO A 149 6.26 6.10 -13.51
CA PRO A 149 5.78 4.82 -14.00
C PRO A 149 5.93 4.83 -15.51
N LYS A 150 6.67 3.87 -16.06
CA LYS A 150 6.87 3.77 -17.51
C LYS A 150 5.54 3.51 -18.23
N GLU A 151 4.52 3.01 -17.52
CA GLU A 151 3.32 2.43 -18.08
C GLU A 151 2.07 2.65 -17.20
N ARG A 152 0.89 2.76 -17.84
CA ARG A 152 -0.40 2.93 -17.19
C ARG A 152 -1.07 1.57 -16.87
N LEU A 153 -0.52 0.86 -15.90
CA LEU A 153 -0.96 -0.50 -15.56
C LEU A 153 -2.43 -0.59 -15.09
N LEU A 154 -2.98 0.48 -14.50
CA LEU A 154 -4.38 0.51 -14.01
C LEU A 154 -5.42 0.87 -15.08
N GLY A 155 -5.00 1.07 -16.34
CA GLY A 155 -5.88 1.32 -17.47
C GLY A 155 -6.01 2.81 -17.84
N ASP A 156 -7.01 3.11 -18.67
CA ASP A 156 -7.17 4.40 -19.36
C ASP A 156 -8.27 5.30 -18.76
N GLY A 157 -8.81 4.92 -17.60
CA GLY A 157 -9.91 5.64 -16.95
C GLY A 157 -11.29 5.39 -17.57
N LYS A 158 -11.44 4.46 -18.52
CA LYS A 158 -12.72 4.14 -19.17
C LYS A 158 -13.41 2.87 -18.65
N SER A 159 -13.05 2.40 -17.46
CA SER A 159 -13.57 1.16 -16.87
C SER A 159 -15.11 1.12 -16.84
N ALA A 160 -15.76 2.24 -16.50
CA ALA A 160 -17.23 2.32 -16.48
C ALA A 160 -17.86 2.05 -17.86
N LEU A 161 -17.28 2.59 -18.94
CA LEU A 161 -17.76 2.36 -20.31
C LEU A 161 -17.54 0.91 -20.74
N ALA A 162 -16.39 0.32 -20.39
CA ALA A 162 -16.10 -1.08 -20.67
C ALA A 162 -17.08 -2.02 -19.95
N ILE A 163 -17.33 -1.79 -18.66
CA ILE A 163 -18.30 -2.54 -17.86
C ILE A 163 -19.70 -2.42 -18.45
N LEU A 164 -20.15 -1.19 -18.79
CA LEU A 164 -21.46 -0.97 -19.39
C LEU A 164 -21.62 -1.72 -20.71
N LYS A 165 -20.57 -1.75 -21.54
CA LYS A 165 -20.57 -2.51 -22.80
C LYS A 165 -20.75 -4.00 -22.53
N ILE A 166 -19.99 -4.58 -21.60
CA ILE A 166 -20.12 -6.00 -21.22
C ILE A 166 -21.53 -6.33 -20.74
N ILE A 167 -22.12 -5.45 -19.93
CA ILE A 167 -23.50 -5.63 -19.43
C ILE A 167 -24.53 -5.51 -20.56
N LYS A 168 -24.35 -4.63 -21.54
CA LYS A 168 -25.27 -4.49 -22.68
C LYS A 168 -25.17 -5.65 -23.67
N ASP A 169 -23.96 -6.13 -23.91
CA ASP A 169 -23.68 -7.26 -24.80
C ASP A 169 -24.01 -8.62 -24.12
N TYR A 170 -24.52 -8.57 -22.89
CA TYR A 170 -24.86 -9.73 -22.08
C TYR A 170 -25.99 -10.57 -22.70
N GLN A 171 -25.65 -11.79 -23.13
CA GLN A 171 -26.59 -12.87 -23.38
C GLN A 171 -26.41 -13.94 -22.31
N TYR A 172 -27.45 -14.16 -21.48
CA TYR A 172 -27.43 -14.97 -20.26
C TYR A 172 -26.81 -16.38 -20.42
N GLU A 173 -26.90 -16.96 -21.62
CA GLU A 173 -26.45 -18.33 -21.91
C GLU A 173 -25.01 -18.46 -22.45
N LYS A 174 -24.31 -17.36 -22.73
CA LYS A 174 -22.99 -17.40 -23.42
C LYS A 174 -21.98 -16.42 -22.83
N LEU A 175 -21.73 -16.48 -21.53
CA LEU A 175 -20.62 -15.75 -20.92
C LEU A 175 -19.28 -16.35 -21.34
N VAL A 176 -18.73 -15.85 -22.45
CA VAL A 176 -17.30 -15.89 -22.69
C VAL A 176 -16.74 -14.63 -22.08
N PHE A 177 -16.03 -14.74 -20.95
CA PHE A 177 -15.26 -13.63 -20.42
C PHE A 177 -14.01 -13.49 -21.31
N PRO A 178 -13.92 -12.46 -22.17
CA PRO A 178 -12.65 -12.21 -22.82
C PRO A 178 -11.63 -11.93 -21.73
N THR A 179 -10.44 -12.52 -21.85
CA THR A 179 -9.33 -12.19 -20.96
C THR A 179 -9.17 -10.66 -20.93
N PRO A 180 -9.12 -10.04 -19.74
CA PRO A 180 -8.95 -8.59 -19.64
C PRO A 180 -7.78 -8.14 -20.50
N ARG A 181 -7.95 -7.04 -21.25
CA ARG A 181 -6.83 -6.44 -21.97
C ARG A 181 -5.89 -5.80 -20.96
N MET A 182 -4.90 -6.57 -20.52
CA MET A 182 -3.84 -6.08 -19.65
C MET A 182 -2.79 -5.36 -20.52
N GLN A 183 -3.00 -4.06 -20.75
CA GLN A 183 -2.07 -3.24 -21.54
C GLN A 183 -0.75 -3.09 -20.82
N ASN A 184 0.34 -3.52 -21.45
CA ASN A 184 1.70 -3.46 -20.92
C ASN A 184 1.89 -4.28 -19.63
N TRP A 185 1.14 -5.37 -19.46
CA TRP A 185 1.41 -6.38 -18.42
C TRP A 185 2.20 -7.57 -18.98
N GLU A 186 2.81 -7.43 -20.16
CA GLU A 186 3.55 -8.55 -20.79
C GLU A 186 4.65 -9.08 -19.87
N ASP A 187 5.24 -8.18 -19.08
CA ASP A 187 6.28 -8.47 -18.08
C ASP A 187 5.73 -8.78 -16.67
N TYR A 188 4.41 -8.79 -16.43
CA TYR A 188 3.85 -8.99 -15.09
C TYR A 188 2.57 -9.82 -15.09
N GLN A 189 2.60 -10.99 -14.45
CA GLN A 189 1.44 -11.89 -14.39
C GLN A 189 1.16 -12.38 -12.96
N PHE A 190 -0.12 -12.67 -12.70
CA PHE A 190 -0.52 -13.39 -11.51
C PHE A 190 -0.36 -14.89 -11.73
N HIS A 191 0.36 -15.57 -10.84
CA HIS A 191 0.53 -17.03 -10.90
C HIS A 191 -0.04 -17.68 -9.64
N LEU A 192 -0.72 -18.81 -9.82
CA LEU A 192 -1.07 -19.69 -8.72
C LEU A 192 -0.05 -20.83 -8.70
N GLU A 193 0.77 -20.87 -7.66
CA GLU A 193 1.85 -21.84 -7.52
C GLU A 193 1.65 -22.70 -6.28
N GLU A 194 1.96 -24.00 -6.38
CA GLU A 194 2.02 -24.89 -5.21
C GLU A 194 3.43 -24.89 -4.63
N VAL A 195 3.52 -24.77 -3.32
CA VAL A 195 4.77 -24.77 -2.56
C VAL A 195 5.29 -26.19 -2.44
N ASN A 196 6.45 -26.47 -3.04
CA ASN A 196 7.01 -27.83 -3.12
C ASN A 196 7.82 -28.27 -1.89
N SER A 197 8.27 -27.32 -1.07
CA SER A 197 9.06 -27.56 0.14
C SER A 197 8.83 -26.45 1.15
N ASP A 198 9.04 -26.75 2.43
CA ASP A 198 9.00 -25.73 3.48
C ASP A 198 10.05 -24.65 3.20
N ILE A 199 9.63 -23.39 3.11
CA ILE A 199 10.50 -22.26 2.77
C ILE A 199 10.00 -20.99 3.46
N LEU A 200 10.93 -20.12 3.87
CA LEU A 200 10.56 -18.81 4.40
C LEU A 200 9.97 -17.95 3.27
N LEU A 201 8.87 -17.25 3.54
CA LEU A 201 8.20 -16.42 2.55
C LEU A 201 9.14 -15.44 1.84
N LYS A 202 10.00 -14.74 2.59
CA LYS A 202 10.98 -13.79 2.02
C LYS A 202 11.97 -14.47 1.06
N GLU A 203 12.35 -15.70 1.36
CA GLU A 203 13.24 -16.49 0.50
C GLU A 203 12.54 -16.93 -0.77
N PHE A 204 11.26 -17.34 -0.67
CA PHE A 204 10.43 -17.66 -1.82
C PHE A 204 10.29 -16.46 -2.77
N GLU A 205 9.91 -15.29 -2.25
CA GLU A 205 9.78 -14.07 -3.07
C GLU A 205 11.09 -13.70 -3.75
N LYS A 206 12.21 -13.77 -3.02
CA LYS A 206 13.54 -13.45 -3.55
C LYS A 206 13.99 -14.45 -4.61
N LYS A 207 13.75 -15.74 -4.40
CA LYS A 207 14.16 -16.81 -5.32
C LYS A 207 13.41 -16.72 -6.65
N ASN A 208 12.12 -16.39 -6.61
CA ASN A 208 11.26 -16.38 -7.79
C ASN A 208 11.12 -14.99 -8.44
N ASN A 209 11.75 -13.94 -7.88
CA ASN A 209 11.58 -12.56 -8.33
C ASN A 209 10.09 -12.11 -8.41
N GLN A 210 9.30 -12.58 -7.45
CA GLN A 210 7.85 -12.40 -7.39
C GLN A 210 7.41 -11.96 -5.99
N LYS A 211 6.24 -11.34 -5.90
CA LYS A 211 5.60 -10.95 -4.64
C LYS A 211 4.37 -11.79 -4.33
N ILE A 212 4.33 -12.37 -3.14
CA ILE A 212 3.18 -13.16 -2.70
C ILE A 212 2.05 -12.20 -2.31
N GLN A 213 0.89 -12.43 -2.91
CA GLN A 213 -0.33 -11.67 -2.74
C GLN A 213 -1.28 -12.35 -1.78
N ILE A 214 -1.44 -13.66 -1.94
CA ILE A 214 -2.36 -14.48 -1.16
C ILE A 214 -1.68 -15.81 -0.87
N ILE A 215 -1.85 -16.31 0.35
CA ILE A 215 -1.43 -17.65 0.75
C ILE A 215 -2.70 -18.44 1.09
N PHE A 216 -2.80 -19.65 0.55
CA PHE A 216 -3.79 -20.64 0.93
C PHE A 216 -3.07 -21.82 1.56
N ASP A 217 -3.55 -22.28 2.71
CA ASP A 217 -3.06 -23.52 3.29
C ASP A 217 -3.45 -24.75 2.42
N SER A 218 -3.03 -25.93 2.84
CA SER A 218 -3.36 -27.18 2.12
C SER A 218 -4.85 -27.50 2.05
N LYS A 219 -5.69 -26.83 2.86
CA LYS A 219 -7.16 -26.93 2.83
C LYS A 219 -7.82 -25.83 1.98
N GLY A 220 -7.03 -24.91 1.42
CA GLY A 220 -7.56 -23.78 0.65
C GLY A 220 -8.03 -22.62 1.52
N ILE A 221 -7.69 -22.59 2.81
CA ILE A 221 -8.06 -21.50 3.71
C ILE A 221 -7.03 -20.38 3.56
N PRO A 222 -7.45 -19.13 3.30
CA PRO A 222 -6.54 -18.00 3.18
C PRO A 222 -5.83 -17.72 4.50
N GLN A 223 -4.53 -17.46 4.43
CA GLN A 223 -3.67 -17.19 5.59
C GLN A 223 -3.23 -15.73 5.59
N PHE A 224 -3.03 -15.18 6.80
CA PHE A 224 -2.42 -13.87 6.96
C PHE A 224 -0.92 -13.93 6.68
N ILE A 225 -0.45 -13.01 5.85
CA ILE A 225 0.96 -12.92 5.47
C ILE A 225 1.72 -12.14 6.55
N GLU A 226 2.60 -12.83 7.25
CA GLU A 226 3.56 -12.25 8.20
C GLU A 226 4.98 -12.26 7.62
N PRO A 227 5.88 -11.35 8.04
CA PRO A 227 7.23 -11.26 7.48
C PRO A 227 8.05 -12.55 7.65
N ASP A 228 7.79 -13.29 8.72
CA ASP A 228 8.54 -14.51 9.08
C ASP A 228 7.70 -15.77 8.85
N PHE A 229 6.69 -15.67 7.98
CA PHE A 229 5.80 -16.76 7.63
C PHE A 229 6.57 -17.87 6.89
N ILE A 230 6.39 -19.11 7.33
CA ILE A 230 6.94 -20.30 6.68
C ILE A 230 5.85 -20.89 5.77
N LEU A 231 6.09 -20.86 4.47
CA LEU A 231 5.27 -21.54 3.47
C LEU A 231 5.54 -23.03 3.61
N ARG A 232 4.53 -23.82 3.96
CA ARG A 232 4.67 -25.27 4.08
C ARG A 232 4.42 -25.96 2.75
N LYS A 233 5.03 -27.13 2.57
CA LYS A 233 4.74 -28.00 1.42
C LYS A 233 3.24 -28.25 1.28
N GLY A 234 2.72 -28.09 0.06
CA GLY A 234 1.30 -28.24 -0.27
C GLY A 234 0.45 -26.99 -0.04
N PHE A 235 1.04 -25.87 0.41
CA PHE A 235 0.38 -24.58 0.37
C PHE A 235 0.29 -24.09 -1.08
N ARG A 236 -0.69 -23.23 -1.36
CA ARG A 236 -0.81 -22.56 -2.66
C ARG A 236 -0.64 -21.07 -2.47
N VAL A 237 0.13 -20.43 -3.34
CA VAL A 237 0.38 -18.99 -3.28
C VAL A 237 -0.05 -18.33 -4.57
N VAL A 238 -0.72 -17.19 -4.46
CA VAL A 238 -0.92 -16.27 -5.58
C VAL A 238 0.24 -15.30 -5.56
N THR A 239 1.05 -15.31 -6.60
CA THR A 239 2.21 -14.43 -6.76
C THR A 239 1.96 -13.41 -7.86
N PHE A 240 2.70 -12.30 -7.84
CA PHE A 240 2.72 -11.30 -8.90
C PHE A 240 4.16 -10.86 -9.16
N GLY A 241 4.59 -10.87 -10.42
CA GLY A 241 5.95 -10.49 -10.81
C GLY A 241 6.28 -10.88 -12.25
N ASN A 242 7.55 -10.71 -12.64
CA ASN A 242 8.01 -11.02 -13.98
C ASN A 242 8.30 -12.52 -14.15
N LEU A 243 7.97 -13.04 -15.33
CA LEU A 243 8.41 -14.35 -15.82
C LEU A 243 9.71 -14.17 -16.62
N ASN A 244 10.76 -13.61 -16.01
CA ASN A 244 12.12 -13.60 -16.56
C ASN A 244 13.16 -13.51 -15.43
#